data_AF-A0AAQ2D7V9-F1
#
_entry.id   AF-A0AAQ2D7V9-F1
#
_cell.length_a   1.000
_cell.length_b   1.000
_cell.length_c   1.000
_cell.angle_alpha   90.00
_cell.angle_beta   90.00
_cell.angle_gamma   90.00
#
_symmetry.space_group_name_H-M   'P 1'
#
loop_
_entity.id
_entity.type
_entity.pdbx_description
1 polymer ?
#
loop_
_entity_poly.entity_id
_entity_poly.type
_entity_poly.pdbx_seq_one_letter_code
_entity_poly.pdbx_strand_id
1 'polypeptide(L)' 'MSSAGERPTFHEIRALGAWLYEQQNFPQEYIQALLGHADEKMTKHYQEGHGDKTIDYVEVSAELAF' A
#
# COMPACT_ATOMS: atom_id res chain seq x y z
N MET A 1 7.81 6.44 -6.18
CA MET A 1 8.26 5.12 -6.68
C MET A 1 9.74 5.25 -6.98
N SER A 2 10.59 4.65 -6.15
CA SER A 2 12.03 4.61 -6.37
C SER A 2 12.35 3.77 -7.62
N SER A 3 13.34 4.20 -8.39
CA SER A 3 13.73 3.53 -9.63
C SER A 3 14.51 2.25 -9.34
N ALA A 4 14.49 1.27 -10.27
CA ALA A 4 15.19 0.00 -10.09
C ALA A 4 16.71 0.23 -9.94
N GLY A 5 17.22 0.07 -8.71
CA GLY A 5 18.63 0.26 -8.35
C GLY A 5 18.86 1.27 -7.23
N GLU A 6 17.88 2.09 -6.89
CA GLU A 6 17.96 2.99 -5.74
C GLU A 6 17.68 2.24 -4.44
N ARG A 7 18.47 2.54 -3.39
CA ARG A 7 18.21 1.98 -2.06
C ARG A 7 16.92 2.57 -1.50
N PRO A 8 16.08 1.75 -0.85
CA PRO A 8 14.86 2.25 -0.24
C PRO A 8 15.19 3.27 0.84
N THR A 9 14.40 4.33 0.89
CA THR A 9 14.43 5.34 1.92
C THR A 9 13.89 4.78 3.25
N PHE A 10 14.14 5.49 4.34
CA PHE A 10 13.62 5.12 5.65
C PHE A 10 12.09 4.98 5.65
N HIS A 11 11.37 5.89 4.98
CA HIS A 11 9.92 5.86 4.91
C HIS A 11 9.40 4.64 4.13
N GLU A 12 10.10 4.21 3.07
CA GLU A 12 9.72 3.01 2.30
C GLU A 12 9.93 1.72 3.10
N ILE A 13 11.02 1.62 3.87
CA ILE A 13 11.25 0.47 4.77
C ILE A 13 10.16 0.43 5.85
N ARG A 14 9.82 1.59 6.41
CA ARG A 14 8.78 1.73 7.43
C ARG A 14 7.38 1.40 6.89
N ALA A 15 7.07 1.80 5.66
CA ALA A 15 5.83 1.45 4.96
C ALA A 15 5.71 -0.08 4.76
N LEU A 16 6.78 -0.71 4.27
CA LEU A 16 6.83 -2.17 4.13
C LEU A 16 6.61 -2.89 5.47
N GLY A 17 7.22 -2.40 6.55
CA GLY A 17 7.02 -2.96 7.90
C GLY A 17 5.57 -2.89 8.37
N ALA A 18 4.90 -1.75 8.15
CA ALA A 18 3.48 -1.58 8.50
C ALA A 18 2.58 -2.56 7.74
N TRP A 19 2.85 -2.76 6.44
CA TRP A 19 2.13 -3.71 5.61
C TRP A 19 2.35 -5.16 6.07
N LEU A 20 3.60 -5.56 6.35
CA LEU A 20 3.90 -6.91 6.81
C LEU A 20 3.23 -7.28 8.15
N TYR A 21 3.05 -6.31 9.05
CA TYR A 21 2.30 -6.55 10.30
C TYR A 21 0.80 -6.72 10.04
N GLU A 22 0.22 -5.96 9.11
CA GLU A 22 -1.18 -6.12 8.70
C GLU A 22 -1.41 -7.51 8.10
N GLN A 23 -0.52 -7.99 7.22
CA GLN A 23 -0.61 -9.34 6.63
C GLN A 23 -0.51 -10.48 7.66
N GLN A 24 0.05 -10.20 8.84
CA GLN A 24 0.13 -11.15 9.96
C GLN A 24 -1.04 -11.00 10.96
N ASN A 25 -2.07 -10.22 10.61
CA ASN A 25 -3.26 -9.93 11.42
C ASN A 25 -2.95 -9.24 12.76
N PHE A 26 -1.91 -8.42 12.84
CA PHE A 26 -1.71 -7.56 14.00
C PHE A 26 -2.80 -6.48 14.06
N PRO A 27 -3.23 -6.05 15.26
CA PRO A 27 -4.25 -5.00 15.39
C PRO A 27 -3.74 -3.67 14.82
N GLN A 28 -4.63 -2.93 14.15
CA GLN A 28 -4.26 -1.69 13.46
C GLN A 28 -3.77 -0.62 14.44
N GLU A 29 -4.30 -0.59 15.65
CA GLU A 29 -3.89 0.32 16.73
C GLU A 29 -2.44 0.07 17.15
N TYR A 30 -2.00 -1.20 17.13
CA TYR A 30 -0.61 -1.57 17.40
C TYR A 30 0.31 -1.08 16.29
N ILE A 31 -0.08 -1.27 15.03
CA ILE A 31 0.70 -0.79 13.87
C ILE A 31 0.76 0.74 13.89
N GLN A 32 -0.36 1.41 14.15
CA GLN A 32 -0.43 2.87 14.26
C GLN A 32 0.48 3.42 15.37
N ALA A 33 0.50 2.77 16.54
CA ALA A 33 1.38 3.15 17.64
C ALA A 33 2.86 3.01 17.28
N LEU A 34 3.24 1.93 16.58
CA LEU A 34 4.62 1.74 16.08
C LEU A 34 5.04 2.82 15.08
N LEU A 35 4.11 3.30 14.27
CA LEU A 35 4.36 4.41 13.34
C LEU A 35 4.29 5.77 14.06
N GLY A 36 3.73 5.86 15.26
CA GLY A 36 3.50 7.15 15.92
C GLY A 36 2.56 8.06 15.11
N HIS A 37 1.63 7.47 14.35
CA HIS A 37 0.63 8.23 13.61
C HIS A 37 -0.55 8.57 14.51
N ALA A 38 -0.98 9.83 14.50
CA ALA A 38 -2.17 10.25 15.24
C ALA A 38 -3.49 9.89 14.52
N ASP A 39 -3.45 9.65 13.21
CA ASP A 39 -4.60 9.34 12.36
C ASP A 39 -4.39 8.00 11.65
N GLU A 40 -5.41 7.14 11.67
CA GLU A 40 -5.43 5.86 10.94
C GLU A 40 -5.25 6.03 9.43
N LYS A 41 -5.73 7.15 8.86
CA LYS A 41 -5.59 7.42 7.42
C LYS A 41 -4.13 7.44 6.98
N MET A 42 -3.24 7.96 7.83
CA MET A 42 -1.81 7.99 7.56
C MET A 42 -1.20 6.59 7.60
N THR A 43 -1.69 5.71 8.47
CA THR A 43 -1.24 4.31 8.51
C THR A 43 -1.67 3.54 7.26
N LYS A 44 -2.93 3.71 6.83
CA LYS A 44 -3.44 3.07 5.61
C LYS A 44 -2.65 3.49 4.38
N HIS A 45 -2.33 4.78 4.25
CA HIS A 45 -1.54 5.26 3.12
C HIS A 45 -0.12 4.64 3.05
N TYR A 46 0.47 4.28 4.19
CA TYR A 46 1.76 3.57 4.23
C TYR A 46 1.62 2.07 3.93
N GLN A 47 0.43 1.49 4.05
CA GLN A 47 0.17 0.08 3.75
C GLN A 47 -0.22 -0.13 2.27
N GLU A 48 -0.73 0.91 1.62
CA GLU A 48 -1.15 0.90 0.22
C GLU A 48 0.00 0.60 -0.75
N GLY A 49 -0.29 -0.17 -1.81
CA GLY A 49 0.63 -0.41 -2.92
C GLY A 49 1.69 -1.51 -2.71
N HIS A 50 1.68 -2.19 -1.56
CA HIS A 50 2.56 -3.33 -1.27
C HIS A 50 1.97 -4.70 -1.64
N GLY A 51 0.66 -4.80 -1.87
CA GLY A 51 0.01 -6.01 -2.36
C GLY A 51 0.21 -6.24 -3.86
N ASP A 52 -0.22 -7.41 -4.33
CA ASP A 52 -0.25 -7.71 -5.76
C ASP A 52 -1.06 -6.63 -6.49
N LYS A 53 -0.45 -6.04 -7.52
CA LYS A 53 -1.17 -5.20 -8.46
C LYS A 53 -2.03 -6.11 -9.31
N THR A 54 -3.20 -6.51 -8.81
CA THR A 54 -4.21 -7.12 -9.65
C THR A 54 -4.55 -6.11 -10.73
N ILE A 55 -4.23 -6.46 -11.98
CA ILE A 55 -4.73 -5.72 -13.12
C ILE A 55 -6.21 -6.07 -13.22
N ASP A 56 -7.06 -5.17 -12.75
CA ASP A 56 -8.50 -5.28 -12.95
C ASP A 56 -8.79 -4.93 -14.42
N TYR A 57 -8.97 -5.97 -15.24
CA TYR A 57 -9.40 -5.78 -16.63
C TYR A 57 -10.85 -5.32 -16.63
N VAL A 58 -11.08 -4.11 -17.13
CA VAL A 58 -12.42 -3.59 -17.38
C VAL A 58 -12.78 -3.91 -18.83
N GLU A 59 -13.82 -4.72 -19.03
CA GLU A 59 -14.40 -4.93 -20.36
C GLU A 59 -15.05 -3.63 -20.83
N VAL A 60 -14.59 -3.09 -21.96
CA VAL A 60 -15.19 -1.90 -22.59
C VAL A 60 -15.64 -2.28 -24.00
N SER A 61 -16.88 -1.95 -24.35
CA SER A 61 -17.42 -2.08 -25.70
C SER A 61 -17.31 -0.74 -26.42
N ALA A 62 -16.68 -0.73 -27.59
CA ALA A 62 -16.83 0.36 -28.55
C ALA A 62 -18.06 0.04 -29.40
N GLU A 63 -19.23 0.52 -28.99
CA GLU A 63 -20.41 0.46 -29.85
C GLU A 63 -20.16 1.33 -31.08
N LEU A 64 -19.67 0.72 -32.16
CA LEU A 64 -19.68 1.33 -33.48
C LEU A 64 -21.14 1.32 -33.94
N ALA A 65 -21.81 2.45 -33.76
CA ALA A 65 -23.10 2.71 -34.38
C ALA A 65 -22.91 2.68 -35.91
N PHE A 66 -23.50 1.68 -36.56
CA PHE A 66 -23.63 1.61 -38.02
C PHE A 66 -24.89 2.33 -38.47
#